data_AF-A0A7V1LTD1-F1
#
_entry.id   AF-A0A7V1LTD1-F1
#
_cell.length_a   1.000
_cell.length_b   1.000
_cell.length_c   1.000
_cell.angle_alpha   90.00
_cell.angle_beta   90.00
_cell.angle_gamma   90.00
#
_symmetry.space_group_name_H-M   'P 1'
#
loop_
_entity.id
_entity.type
_entity.pdbx_description
1 polymer ?
#
loop_
_entity_poly.entity_id
_entity_poly.type
_entity_poly.pdbx_seq_one_letter_code
_entity_poly.pdbx_strand_id
1 'polypeptide(L)'
;MINLNKIAHKISNNNDELFVIINENGDKYHTLNEKLHREDGPAVEKANGEKHWYVNNKCHREDGPAVEKANGDKEWYLNGKRIEYDPETWDQVIKENKVNNVMET
;
A
#
# COMPACT_ATOMS: atom_id res chain seq x y z
N MET A 1 -4.02 -21.40 -8.32
CA MET A 1 -2.73 -21.36 -7.61
C MET A 1 -1.78 -20.52 -8.43
N ILE A 2 -1.48 -19.30 -8.01
CA ILE A 2 -0.59 -18.42 -8.79
C ILE A 2 0.84 -18.76 -8.37
N ASN A 3 1.58 -19.40 -9.29
CA ASN A 3 2.98 -19.73 -9.12
C ASN A 3 3.80 -18.48 -9.51
N LEU A 4 4.05 -17.60 -8.54
CA LEU A 4 4.96 -16.48 -8.71
C LEU A 4 6.37 -17.04 -8.49
N ASN A 5 7.25 -16.93 -9.48
CA ASN A 5 8.66 -17.27 -9.37
C ASN A 5 9.28 -16.46 -8.20
N LYS A 6 9.28 -17.08 -7.01
CA LYS A 6 9.68 -16.48 -5.73
C LYS A 6 11.18 -16.26 -5.71
N ILE A 7 11.65 -15.08 -6.13
CA ILE A 7 12.93 -14.55 -5.61
C ILE A 7 12.61 -13.93 -4.25
N ALA A 8 12.28 -14.79 -3.29
CA ALA A 8 11.92 -14.41 -1.92
C ALA A 8 13.20 -14.02 -1.18
N HIS A 9 13.54 -12.72 -1.17
CA HIS A 9 14.55 -12.21 -0.24
C HIS A 9 13.98 -12.18 1.17
N LYS A 10 14.23 -13.25 1.93
CA LYS A 10 13.92 -13.37 3.35
C LYS A 10 14.80 -12.39 4.13
N ILE A 11 14.24 -11.25 4.54
CA ILE A 11 14.86 -10.38 5.55
C ILE A 11 13.93 -10.48 6.77
N SER A 12 14.29 -11.33 7.73
CA SER A 12 13.50 -11.57 8.94
C SER A 12 14.25 -11.05 10.16
N ASN A 13 13.61 -10.12 10.87
CA ASN A 13 13.76 -9.98 12.31
C ASN A 13 12.35 -10.13 12.90
N ASN A 14 12.14 -11.17 13.71
CA ASN A 14 10.92 -11.45 14.50
C ASN A 14 9.67 -11.91 13.72
N ASN A 15 9.59 -13.18 13.34
CA ASN A 15 8.38 -13.93 12.90
C ASN A 15 7.51 -13.36 11.76
N ASP A 16 7.73 -12.12 11.35
CA ASP A 16 7.05 -11.48 10.25
C ASP A 16 7.87 -11.72 8.98
N GLU A 17 7.22 -12.27 7.97
CA GLU A 17 7.85 -12.59 6.71
C GLU A 17 7.61 -11.44 5.71
N LEU A 18 8.63 -10.59 5.56
CA LEU A 18 8.68 -9.59 4.51
C LEU A 18 9.19 -10.24 3.22
N PHE A 19 8.42 -10.11 2.14
CA PHE A 19 8.83 -10.52 0.80
C PHE A 19 8.69 -9.37 -0.20
N VAL A 20 9.67 -9.28 -1.08
CA VAL A 20 9.57 -8.52 -2.33
C VAL A 20 9.41 -9.52 -3.45
N ILE A 21 8.29 -9.45 -4.18
CA ILE A 21 7.99 -10.32 -5.32
C ILE A 21 8.09 -9.47 -6.58
N ILE A 22 8.79 -9.97 -7.58
CA ILE A 22 8.86 -9.34 -8.91
C ILE A 22 8.26 -10.32 -9.91
N ASN A 23 7.26 -9.88 -10.70
CA ASN A 23 6.66 -10.72 -11.74
C ASN A 23 7.42 -10.60 -13.08
N GLU A 24 7.03 -11.40 -14.06
CA GLU A 24 7.63 -11.41 -15.41
C GLU A 24 7.54 -10.06 -16.15
N ASN A 25 6.56 -9.22 -15.80
CA ASN A 25 6.38 -7.88 -16.37
C ASN A 25 7.29 -6.84 -15.70
N GLY A 26 8.02 -7.20 -14.64
CA GLY A 26 8.83 -6.27 -13.85
C GLY A 26 8.04 -5.53 -12.77
N ASP A 27 6.79 -5.89 -12.51
CA ASP A 27 6.03 -5.32 -11.40
C ASP A 27 6.58 -5.84 -10.07
N LYS A 28 6.77 -4.94 -9.11
CA LYS A 28 7.26 -5.23 -7.78
C LYS A 28 6.13 -5.17 -6.76
N TYR A 29 6.08 -6.14 -5.86
CA TYR A 29 5.10 -6.25 -4.77
C TYR A 29 5.84 -6.42 -3.45
N HIS A 30 5.57 -5.55 -2.49
CA HIS A 30 6.02 -5.67 -1.10
C HIS A 30 4.90 -6.27 -0.27
N THR A 31 5.21 -7.38 0.40
CA THR A 31 4.27 -8.10 1.25
C THR A 31 4.85 -8.36 2.62
N LEU A 32 4.02 -8.27 3.64
CA LEU A 32 4.32 -8.66 5.02
C LEU A 32 3.28 -9.71 5.43
N ASN A 33 3.72 -10.90 5.84
CA ASN A 33 2.82 -11.99 6.25
C ASN A 33 1.73 -12.28 5.20
N GLU A 34 2.16 -12.45 3.94
CA GLU A 34 1.29 -12.71 2.78
C GLU A 34 0.27 -11.60 2.44
N LYS A 35 0.35 -10.43 3.07
CA LYS A 35 -0.48 -9.26 2.76
C LYS A 35 0.35 -8.19 2.08
N LEU A 36 -0.20 -7.51 1.06
CA LEU A 36 0.37 -6.28 0.53
C LEU A 36 0.50 -5.27 1.66
N HIS A 37 1.73 -4.88 1.94
CA HIS A 37 2.06 -4.07 3.08
C HIS A 37 3.40 -3.37 2.86
N ARG A 38 3.40 -2.05 3.01
CA ARG A 38 4.62 -1.25 3.16
C ARG A 38 4.26 0.13 3.75
N GLU A 39 4.93 0.54 4.81
CA GLU A 39 4.71 1.84 5.45
C GLU A 39 5.54 2.95 4.78
N ASP A 40 6.80 2.66 4.41
CA ASP A 40 7.73 3.66 3.87
C ASP A 40 7.69 3.85 2.34
N GLY A 41 6.66 3.34 1.66
CA GLY A 41 6.59 3.42 0.20
C GLY A 41 5.48 2.59 -0.42
N PRO A 42 5.41 2.54 -1.76
CA PRO A 42 4.39 1.77 -2.45
C PRO A 42 4.57 0.27 -2.19
N ALA A 43 3.47 -0.38 -1.84
CA ALA A 43 3.41 -1.83 -1.74
C ALA A 43 3.35 -2.48 -3.13
N VAL A 44 2.92 -1.75 -4.16
CA VAL A 44 2.97 -2.19 -5.56
C VAL A 44 3.60 -1.10 -6.41
N GLU A 45 4.63 -1.45 -7.17
CA GLU A 45 5.24 -0.61 -8.20
C GLU A 45 5.13 -1.35 -9.53
N LYS A 46 4.31 -0.84 -10.45
CA LYS A 46 4.12 -1.40 -11.78
C LYS A 46 5.24 -0.96 -12.71
N ALA A 47 5.59 -1.79 -13.68
CA ALA A 47 6.63 -1.47 -14.66
C ALA A 47 6.29 -0.25 -15.54
N ASN A 48 5.00 0.07 -15.70
CA ASN A 48 4.52 1.27 -16.39
C ASN A 48 4.64 2.57 -15.54
N GLY A 49 5.14 2.48 -14.29
CA GLY A 49 5.30 3.61 -13.37
C GLY A 49 4.13 3.83 -12.40
N GLU A 50 3.04 3.07 -12.51
CA GLU A 50 1.91 3.13 -11.58
C GLU A 50 2.30 2.61 -10.19
N LYS A 51 1.82 3.27 -9.13
CA LYS A 51 2.18 2.97 -7.75
C LYS A 51 0.95 2.89 -6.87
N HIS A 52 0.94 1.92 -5.96
CA HIS A 52 -0.13 1.72 -4.99
C HIS A 52 0.44 1.52 -3.59
N TRP A 53 -0.15 2.20 -2.62
CA TRP A 53 0.19 2.09 -1.21
C TRP A 53 -0.83 1.21 -0.51
N TYR A 54 -0.34 0.19 0.19
CA TYR A 54 -1.16 -0.74 0.96
C TYR A 54 -0.55 -0.97 2.33
N VAL A 55 -1.40 -1.00 3.34
CA VAL A 55 -1.09 -1.46 4.70
C VAL A 55 -2.07 -2.58 5.03
N ASN A 56 -1.56 -3.78 5.26
CA ASN A 56 -2.37 -4.96 5.58
C ASN A 56 -3.50 -5.24 4.57
N ASN A 57 -3.18 -5.26 3.27
CA ASN A 57 -4.10 -5.37 2.13
C ASN A 57 -5.11 -4.22 1.96
N LYS A 58 -5.07 -3.18 2.80
CA LYS A 58 -5.95 -2.02 2.66
C LYS A 58 -5.21 -0.88 1.96
N CYS A 59 -5.78 -0.35 0.89
CA CYS A 59 -5.21 0.83 0.22
C CYS A 59 -5.24 2.02 1.19
N HIS A 60 -4.07 2.56 1.49
CA HIS A 60 -3.92 3.56 2.55
C HIS A 60 -2.63 4.34 2.38
N ARG A 61 -2.72 5.67 2.49
CA ARG A 61 -1.56 6.57 2.61
C ARG A 61 -2.02 7.90 3.23
N GLU A 62 -1.27 8.40 4.22
CA GLU A 62 -1.57 9.67 4.89
C GLU A 62 -0.82 10.85 4.22
N ASP A 63 0.40 10.61 3.75
CA ASP A 63 1.27 11.69 3.22
C ASP A 63 1.05 12.02 1.73
N GLY A 64 -0.04 11.54 1.13
CA GLY A 64 -0.31 11.76 -0.29
C GLY A 64 -1.31 10.77 -0.89
N PRO A 65 -1.43 10.70 -2.22
CA PRO A 65 -2.34 9.77 -2.88
C PRO A 65 -1.92 8.31 -2.64
N ALA A 66 -2.89 7.47 -2.33
CA ALA A 66 -2.67 6.05 -2.14
C ALA A 66 -2.59 5.28 -3.48
N VAL A 67 -2.97 5.93 -4.59
CA VAL A 67 -2.75 5.45 -5.96
C VAL A 67 -2.21 6.59 -6.82
N GLU A 68 -1.10 6.35 -7.50
CA GLU A 68 -0.54 7.23 -8.54
C GLU A 68 -0.52 6.45 -9.85
N LYS A 69 -1.36 6.84 -10.82
CA LYS A 69 -1.46 6.17 -12.11
C LYS A 69 -0.38 6.64 -13.07
N ALA A 70 -0.02 5.79 -14.03
CA ALA A 70 0.97 6.11 -15.06
C ALA A 70 0.58 7.33 -15.93
N ASN A 71 -0.72 7.62 -16.06
CA ASN A 71 -1.22 8.80 -16.77
C ASN A 71 -1.19 10.09 -15.93
N GLY A 72 -0.76 10.03 -14.67
CA GLY A 72 -0.68 11.17 -13.75
C GLY A 72 -1.89 11.35 -12.83
N ASP A 73 -2.96 10.56 -13.02
CA ASP A 73 -4.11 10.61 -12.12
C ASP A 73 -3.75 10.13 -10.72
N LYS A 74 -4.41 10.71 -9.72
CA LYS A 74 -4.17 10.45 -8.30
C LYS A 74 -5.47 10.09 -7.60
N GLU A 75 -5.41 9.11 -6.69
CA GLU A 75 -6.54 8.74 -5.85
C GLU A 75 -6.10 8.59 -4.39
N TRP A 76 -6.97 9.02 -3.47
CA TRP A 76 -6.71 9.03 -2.04
C TRP A 76 -7.57 7.97 -1.35
N TYR A 77 -6.94 7.18 -0.50
CA TYR A 77 -7.60 6.15 0.28
C TYR A 77 -7.03 6.14 1.69
N LEU A 78 -7.91 5.91 2.67
CA LEU A 78 -7.53 5.65 4.05
C LEU A 78 -8.24 4.38 4.51
N ASN A 79 -7.47 3.36 4.90
CA ASN A 79 -7.99 2.10 5.45
C ASN A 79 -8.94 1.38 4.46
N GLY A 80 -8.65 1.46 3.16
CA GLY A 80 -9.46 0.88 2.09
C GLY A 80 -10.69 1.70 1.68
N LYS A 81 -10.96 2.83 2.33
CA LYS A 81 -12.07 3.74 1.99
C LYS A 81 -11.54 4.85 1.08
N ARG A 82 -12.18 5.09 -0.07
CA ARG A 82 -11.84 6.19 -0.99
C ARG A 82 -12.25 7.51 -0.35
N ILE A 83 -11.35 8.49 -0.38
CA ILE A 83 -11.56 9.81 0.19
C ILE A 83 -11.46 10.85 -0.93
N GLU A 84 -12.34 11.84 -0.92
CA GLU A 84 -12.17 13.03 -1.72
C GLU A 84 -11.11 13.91 -1.07
N TYR A 85 -10.03 14.20 -1.80
CA TYR A 85 -8.93 14.98 -1.26
C TYR A 85 -9.28 16.46 -1.24
N ASP A 86 -9.15 17.05 -0.05
CA ASP A 86 -9.20 18.48 0.17
C ASP A 86 -8.02 18.86 1.09
N PRO A 87 -7.07 19.70 0.62
CA PRO A 87 -5.91 20.08 1.42
C PRO A 87 -6.25 20.84 2.70
N GLU A 88 -7.41 21.50 2.78
CA GLU A 88 -7.81 22.26 3.97
C GLU A 88 -8.31 21.36 5.10
N THR A 89 -8.84 20.18 4.76
CA THR A 89 -9.47 19.26 5.72
C THR A 89 -8.70 17.95 5.90
N TRP A 90 -7.66 17.70 5.10
CA TRP A 90 -6.94 16.42 5.07
C TRP A 90 -6.41 15.96 6.43
N ASP A 91 -5.77 16.86 7.19
CA ASP A 91 -5.22 16.54 8.52
C ASP A 91 -6.32 16.10 9.50
N GLN A 92 -7.50 16.71 9.42
CA GLN A 92 -8.65 16.32 10.22
C GLN A 92 -9.15 14.93 9.82
N VAL A 93 -9.27 14.67 8.51
CA VAL A 93 -9.72 13.37 7.99
C VAL A 93 -8.79 12.24 8.41
N ILE A 94 -7.46 12.46 8.38
CA ILE A 94 -6.48 11.48 8.89
C ILE A 94 -6.72 11.20 10.37
N LYS A 95 -6.87 12.25 11.19
CA LYS A 95 -7.08 12.11 12.64
C LYS A 95 -8.35 11.31 12.94
N GLU A 96 -9.45 11.61 12.24
CA GLU A 96 -10.72 10.89 12.39
C GLU A 96 -10.60 9.43 11.93
N ASN A 97 -9.88 9.17 10.83
CA ASN A 97 -9.63 7.81 10.35
C ASN A 97 -8.88 6.96 11.39
N LYS A 98 -7.87 7.54 12.06
CA LYS A 98 -7.12 6.87 13.13
C LYS A 98 -8.02 6.50 14.30
N VAL A 99 -8.90 7.41 14.74
CA VAL A 99 -9.87 7.15 15.82
C VAL A 99 -10.82 6.03 15.42
N ASN A 100 -11.42 6.09 14.23
CA ASN A 100 -12.37 5.09 13.76
C ASN A 100 -11.73 3.70 13.62
N ASN A 101 -10.48 3.62 13.15
CA ASN A 101 -9.79 2.34 12.98
C ASN A 101 -9.47 1.66 14.31
N VAL A 102 -9.29 2.40 15.41
CA VAL A 102 -9.11 1.82 16.76
C VAL A 102 -10.44 1.32 17.34
N MET A 103 -11.56 1.94 16.97
CA MET A 103 -12.89 1.55 17.46
C MET A 103 -13.49 0.35 16.68
N GLU A 104 -13.02 0.12 15.45
CA GLU A 104 -13.45 -1.00 14.58
C GLU A 104 -12.63 -2.30 14.79
N THR A 105 -11.61 -2.30 15.67
CA THR A 105 -10.73 -3.45 15.99
C THR A 105 -11.00 -4.05 17.36
#